data_AF-A0A1Q5MQA2-F1
#
_entry.id   AF-A0A1Q5MQA2-F1
#
_cell.length_a   1.000
_cell.length_b   1.000
_cell.length_c   1.000
_cell.angle_alpha   90.00
_cell.angle_beta   90.00
_cell.angle_gamma   90.00
#
_symmetry.space_group_name_H-M   'P 1'
#
loop_
_entity.id
_entity.type
_entity.pdbx_description
1 polymer ?
#
loop_
_entity_poly.entity_id
_entity_poly.type
_entity_poly.pdbx_seq_one_letter_code
_entity_poly.pdbx_strand_id
1 'polypeptide(L)'
;MMAGKRLTNPAGSSNDLRGDVLRVLGVLKVATADQIQRIAAPHLTYRHTMKATASERKTARTASHAGALSDLRKHGLAENGGTTRVGETLRNLTTKGLEAASYELGRPLTEMGSTARGAGSSGATHPMAVNETVIAMLRPKPDLRLLTGEPAEAKAAAQAAVDAPAGIGAIASYATEVPLPATGTWGAPGKGGAQADIAGKVIRASLRTASTIIKRQGGEIRSYDGDRVMGIFIGNSKNSDVAKVGLQIHYAIDEIVKSALYAELPELKSGGFVPEMCVGIASGEAFIARAGVRDSSDLVSIGRAPNVAAKLSDIREPGYGYRTYITADVYGWLNEDSKLCKGVDMWNSYRPQIGGEWMTIYRSSYWWSV
;
A
#
# COMPACT_ATOMS: atom_id res chain seq x y z
N MET A 1 0.35 29.71 -46.17
CA MET A 1 -0.36 28.69 -45.37
C MET A 1 0.09 28.81 -43.91
N MET A 2 -0.75 29.33 -43.03
CA MET A 2 -0.49 29.37 -41.59
C MET A 2 -0.88 28.00 -41.01
N ALA A 3 0.10 27.20 -40.59
CA ALA A 3 -0.16 25.96 -39.88
C ALA A 3 -0.82 26.30 -38.52
N GLY A 4 -2.08 25.88 -38.34
CA GLY A 4 -2.83 26.07 -37.11
C GLY A 4 -2.08 25.47 -35.92
N LYS A 5 -1.79 26.32 -34.93
CA LYS A 5 -1.14 25.96 -33.66
C LYS A 5 -2.00 24.88 -32.98
N ARG A 6 -1.45 23.67 -32.74
CA ARG A 6 -2.14 22.59 -32.01
C ARG A 6 -2.61 23.10 -30.65
N LEU A 7 -3.92 23.03 -30.38
CA LEU A 7 -4.49 23.30 -29.06
C LEU A 7 -3.93 22.27 -28.06
N THR A 8 -3.37 22.76 -26.94
CA THR A 8 -2.89 21.92 -25.85
C THR A 8 -4.10 21.31 -25.13
N ASN A 9 -4.30 19.99 -25.28
CA ASN A 9 -5.38 19.27 -24.62
C ASN A 9 -5.18 19.34 -23.08
N PRO A 10 -6.16 19.82 -22.31
CA PRO A 10 -6.06 19.96 -20.85
C PRO A 10 -5.85 18.63 -20.10
N ALA A 11 -6.09 17.50 -20.78
CA ALA A 11 -5.86 16.15 -20.29
C ALA A 11 -4.51 15.53 -20.76
N GLY A 12 -3.67 16.28 -21.48
CA GLY A 12 -2.42 15.76 -22.08
C GLY A 12 -2.62 15.17 -23.48
N SER A 13 -1.57 14.56 -24.06
CA SER A 13 -1.68 13.92 -25.37
C SER A 13 -2.63 12.71 -25.30
N SER A 14 -3.38 12.44 -26.36
CA SER A 14 -4.21 11.22 -26.44
C SER A 14 -3.36 9.94 -26.31
N ASN A 15 -2.07 10.00 -26.63
CA ASN A 15 -1.14 8.91 -26.41
C ASN A 15 -0.84 8.71 -24.91
N ASP A 16 -0.66 9.79 -24.16
CA ASP A 16 -0.36 9.75 -22.72
C ASP A 16 -1.51 9.13 -21.94
N LEU A 17 -2.75 9.47 -22.30
CA LEU A 17 -3.97 8.91 -21.68
C LEU A 17 -4.15 7.42 -21.96
N ARG A 18 -3.71 6.93 -23.14
CA ARG A 18 -3.71 5.50 -23.43
C ARG A 18 -2.68 4.78 -22.58
N GLY A 19 -1.47 5.33 -22.48
CA GLY A 19 -0.44 4.85 -21.57
C GLY A 19 -0.91 4.81 -20.12
N ASP A 20 -1.61 5.85 -19.65
CA ASP A 20 -2.20 5.91 -18.31
C ASP A 20 -3.23 4.81 -18.07
N VAL A 21 -4.16 4.60 -19.01
CA VAL A 21 -5.15 3.52 -18.93
C VAL A 21 -4.45 2.16 -18.88
N LEU A 22 -3.42 1.96 -19.71
CA LEU A 22 -2.64 0.73 -19.74
C LEU A 22 -1.89 0.51 -18.43
N ARG A 23 -1.26 1.53 -17.84
CA ARG A 23 -0.59 1.45 -16.54
C ARG A 23 -1.56 1.08 -15.42
N VAL A 24 -2.70 1.77 -15.35
CA VAL A 24 -3.69 1.54 -14.28
C VAL A 24 -4.32 0.16 -14.42
N LEU A 25 -4.81 -0.22 -15.61
CA LEU A 25 -5.42 -1.53 -15.81
C LEU A 25 -4.40 -2.67 -15.83
N GLY A 26 -3.13 -2.41 -16.18
CA GLY A 26 -2.05 -3.38 -16.06
C GLY A 26 -1.78 -3.80 -14.62
N VAL A 27 -2.04 -2.89 -13.67
CA VAL A 27 -1.95 -3.14 -12.22
C VAL A 27 -3.26 -3.66 -11.65
N LEU A 28 -4.36 -2.92 -11.83
CA LEU A 28 -5.65 -3.21 -11.18
C LEU A 28 -6.46 -4.32 -11.87
N LYS A 29 -6.10 -4.67 -13.12
CA LYS A 29 -6.74 -5.65 -14.01
C LYS A 29 -8.16 -5.31 -14.47
N VAL A 30 -8.96 -4.66 -13.61
CA VAL A 30 -10.31 -4.16 -13.91
C VAL A 30 -10.55 -2.87 -13.14
N ALA A 31 -11.11 -1.83 -13.77
CA ALA A 31 -11.44 -0.56 -13.13
C ALA A 31 -12.56 0.19 -13.87
N THR A 32 -13.17 1.18 -13.23
CA THR A 32 -14.04 2.15 -13.92
C THR A 32 -13.24 3.30 -14.52
N ALA A 33 -13.82 4.02 -15.48
CA ALA A 33 -13.18 5.23 -16.04
C ALA A 33 -12.93 6.31 -14.97
N ASP A 34 -13.77 6.34 -13.92
CA ASP A 34 -13.62 7.24 -12.79
C ASP A 34 -12.41 6.88 -11.93
N GLN A 35 -12.25 5.59 -11.60
CA GLN A 35 -11.10 5.10 -10.85
C GLN A 35 -9.78 5.35 -11.60
N ILE A 36 -9.75 5.09 -12.91
CA ILE A 36 -8.58 5.36 -13.75
C ILE A 36 -8.25 6.86 -13.76
N GLN A 37 -9.25 7.72 -13.96
CA GLN A 37 -9.05 9.17 -13.95
C GLN A 37 -8.51 9.67 -12.61
N ARG A 38 -9.07 9.20 -11.49
CA ARG A 38 -8.63 9.60 -10.14
C ARG A 38 -7.18 9.22 -9.87
N ILE A 39 -6.70 8.11 -10.46
CA ILE A 39 -5.32 7.65 -10.31
C ILE A 39 -4.37 8.40 -11.25
N ALA A 40 -4.69 8.47 -12.54
CA ALA A 40 -3.78 8.96 -13.57
C ALA A 40 -3.80 10.49 -13.74
N ALA A 41 -4.98 11.10 -13.61
CA ALA A 41 -5.17 12.53 -13.85
C ALA A 41 -6.05 13.16 -12.75
N PRO A 42 -5.62 13.14 -11.48
CA PRO A 42 -6.41 13.64 -10.35
C PRO A 42 -6.85 15.10 -10.47
N HIS A 43 -6.13 15.93 -11.23
CA HIS A 43 -6.52 17.32 -11.50
C HIS A 43 -7.88 17.43 -12.22
N LEU A 44 -8.28 16.45 -13.02
CA LEU A 44 -9.59 16.46 -13.68
C LEU A 44 -10.75 16.37 -12.67
N THR A 45 -10.52 15.85 -11.46
CA THR A 45 -11.51 15.83 -10.38
C THR A 45 -11.88 17.24 -9.91
N TYR A 46 -11.01 18.22 -10.14
CA TYR A 46 -11.17 19.62 -9.76
C TYR A 46 -11.51 20.53 -10.95
N ARG A 47 -11.79 19.97 -12.13
CA ARG A 47 -12.27 20.73 -13.29
C ARG A 47 -13.77 20.63 -13.44
N HIS A 48 -14.33 21.51 -14.27
CA HIS A 48 -15.75 21.49 -14.65
C HIS A 48 -16.70 21.58 -13.45
N THR A 49 -16.23 22.16 -12.34
CA THR A 49 -16.97 22.27 -11.07
C THR A 49 -18.25 23.10 -11.22
N MET A 50 -18.30 23.98 -12.21
CA MET A 50 -19.46 24.83 -12.53
C MET A 50 -20.59 24.10 -13.29
N LYS A 51 -20.44 22.82 -13.65
CA LYS A 51 -21.55 22.05 -14.23
C LYS A 51 -22.61 21.76 -13.16
N ALA A 52 -23.88 21.86 -13.54
CA ALA A 52 -25.01 21.86 -12.62
C ALA A 52 -25.12 20.57 -11.79
N THR A 53 -25.00 19.40 -12.42
CA THR A 53 -25.22 18.11 -11.74
C THR A 53 -23.92 17.34 -11.48
N ALA A 54 -23.92 16.50 -10.44
CA ALA A 54 -22.80 15.59 -10.14
C ALA A 54 -22.52 14.61 -11.29
N SER A 55 -23.56 14.17 -11.99
CA SER A 55 -23.44 13.29 -13.16
C SER A 55 -22.75 13.99 -14.33
N GLU A 56 -23.11 15.25 -14.61
CA GLU A 56 -22.44 16.04 -15.66
C GLU A 56 -20.99 16.35 -15.31
N ARG A 57 -20.69 16.65 -14.03
CA ARG A 57 -19.31 16.81 -13.55
C ARG A 57 -18.50 15.52 -13.74
N LYS A 58 -19.06 14.37 -13.35
CA LYS A 58 -18.42 13.06 -13.51
C LYS A 58 -18.19 12.70 -14.98
N THR A 59 -19.19 12.91 -15.81
CA THR A 59 -19.10 12.68 -17.27
C THR A 59 -18.00 13.55 -17.87
N ALA A 60 -17.93 14.82 -17.50
CA ALA A 60 -16.91 15.73 -17.99
C ALA A 60 -15.50 15.33 -17.56
N ARG A 61 -15.27 15.03 -16.27
CA ARG A 61 -13.93 14.65 -15.78
C ARG A 61 -13.44 13.32 -16.34
N THR A 62 -14.35 12.38 -16.61
CA THR A 62 -13.99 11.05 -17.13
C THR A 62 -13.94 10.98 -18.66
N ALA A 63 -14.45 11.99 -19.37
CA ALA A 63 -14.60 11.98 -20.83
C ALA A 63 -13.31 11.60 -21.58
N SER A 64 -12.17 12.17 -21.20
CA SER A 64 -10.88 11.89 -21.84
C SER A 64 -10.43 10.44 -21.63
N HIS A 65 -10.63 9.88 -20.43
CA HIS A 65 -10.28 8.50 -20.11
C HIS A 65 -11.26 7.52 -20.74
N ALA A 66 -12.55 7.86 -20.79
CA ALA A 66 -13.57 7.08 -21.50
C ALA A 66 -13.29 7.05 -23.02
N GLY A 67 -12.82 8.16 -23.59
CA GLY A 67 -12.35 8.24 -24.97
C GLY A 67 -11.13 7.35 -25.22
N ALA A 68 -10.10 7.43 -24.36
CA ALA A 68 -8.92 6.58 -24.44
C ALA A 68 -9.26 5.08 -24.32
N LEU A 69 -10.16 4.71 -23.42
CA LEU A 69 -10.68 3.35 -23.28
C LEU A 69 -11.43 2.87 -24.53
N SER A 70 -12.25 3.74 -25.14
CA SER A 70 -12.96 3.44 -26.38
C SER A 70 -11.98 3.21 -27.54
N ASP A 71 -10.93 4.02 -27.64
CA ASP A 71 -9.86 3.87 -28.62
C ASP A 71 -9.10 2.55 -28.44
N LEU A 72 -8.65 2.26 -27.21
CA LEU A 72 -8.00 0.99 -26.87
C LEU A 72 -8.89 -0.21 -27.20
N ARG A 73 -10.21 -0.10 -26.99
CA ARG A 73 -11.16 -1.16 -27.38
C ARG A 73 -11.28 -1.34 -28.88
N LYS A 74 -11.30 -0.27 -29.68
CA LYS A 74 -11.29 -0.36 -31.15
C LYS A 74 -10.05 -1.10 -31.66
N HIS A 75 -8.93 -0.93 -30.97
CA HIS A 75 -7.68 -1.66 -31.25
C HIS A 75 -7.60 -3.05 -30.59
N GLY A 76 -8.66 -3.50 -29.92
CA GLY A 76 -8.71 -4.81 -29.26
C GLY A 76 -7.77 -4.94 -28.06
N LEU A 77 -7.37 -3.83 -27.44
CA LEU A 77 -6.51 -3.78 -26.24
C LEU A 77 -7.31 -3.72 -24.94
N ALA A 78 -8.50 -3.12 -24.95
CA ALA A 78 -9.39 -3.07 -23.80
C ALA A 78 -10.76 -3.66 -24.18
N GLU A 79 -11.54 -4.06 -23.18
CA GLU A 79 -12.91 -4.52 -23.36
C GLU A 79 -13.82 -4.04 -22.24
N ASN A 80 -15.13 -4.25 -22.41
CA ASN A 80 -16.11 -3.95 -21.37
C ASN A 80 -16.29 -5.19 -20.51
N GLY A 81 -15.82 -5.13 -19.27
CA GLY A 81 -15.85 -6.26 -18.33
C GLY A 81 -17.20 -6.46 -17.65
N GLY A 82 -18.25 -5.76 -18.07
CA GLY A 82 -19.58 -5.73 -17.45
C GLY A 82 -19.93 -4.36 -16.87
N THR A 83 -20.87 -4.33 -15.94
CA THR A 83 -21.30 -3.11 -15.23
C THR A 83 -21.32 -3.32 -13.72
N THR A 84 -20.98 -2.31 -12.95
CA THR A 84 -21.18 -2.30 -11.50
C THR A 84 -22.68 -2.28 -11.16
N ARG A 85 -23.03 -2.56 -9.90
CA ARG A 85 -24.43 -2.47 -9.40
C ARG A 85 -25.04 -1.08 -9.53
N VAL A 86 -24.20 -0.03 -9.56
CA VAL A 86 -24.61 1.37 -9.73
C VAL A 86 -24.58 1.81 -11.20
N GLY A 87 -24.45 0.86 -12.14
CA GLY A 87 -24.56 1.10 -13.58
C GLY A 87 -23.29 1.60 -14.27
N GLU A 88 -22.13 1.58 -13.60
CA GLU A 88 -20.87 2.01 -14.20
C GLU A 88 -20.22 0.91 -15.03
N THR A 89 -19.75 1.24 -16.23
CA THR A 89 -19.06 0.26 -17.07
C THR A 89 -17.68 -0.09 -16.51
N LEU A 90 -17.45 -1.38 -16.31
CA LEU A 90 -16.16 -1.94 -15.95
C LEU A 90 -15.30 -2.08 -17.21
N ARG A 91 -14.01 -1.83 -17.05
CA ARG A 91 -13.02 -1.90 -18.13
C ARG A 91 -11.88 -2.81 -17.71
N ASN A 92 -11.45 -3.67 -18.61
CA ASN A 92 -10.33 -4.58 -18.41
C ASN A 92 -9.52 -4.68 -19.71
N LEU A 93 -8.29 -5.16 -19.60
CA LEU A 93 -7.43 -5.37 -20.76
C LEU A 93 -7.68 -6.74 -21.38
N THR A 94 -7.57 -6.81 -22.70
CA THR A 94 -7.42 -8.08 -23.42
C THR A 94 -6.00 -8.60 -23.25
N THR A 95 -5.69 -9.80 -23.73
CA THR A 95 -4.30 -10.31 -23.72
C THR A 95 -3.34 -9.38 -24.47
N LYS A 96 -3.79 -8.80 -25.60
CA LYS A 96 -3.02 -7.79 -26.36
C LYS A 96 -2.85 -6.50 -25.59
N GLY A 97 -3.88 -6.07 -24.84
CA GLY A 97 -3.78 -4.91 -23.97
C GLY A 97 -2.83 -5.13 -22.81
N LEU A 98 -2.81 -6.32 -22.24
CA LEU A 98 -1.90 -6.68 -21.16
C LEU A 98 -0.44 -6.68 -21.64
N GLU A 99 -0.19 -7.17 -22.85
CA GLU A 99 1.08 -7.02 -23.55
C GLU A 99 1.45 -5.55 -23.73
N ALA A 100 0.54 -4.70 -24.20
CA ALA A 100 0.79 -3.26 -24.31
C ALA A 100 1.10 -2.61 -22.93
N ALA A 101 0.38 -3.01 -21.88
CA ALA A 101 0.61 -2.52 -20.52
C ALA A 101 1.96 -2.97 -19.94
N SER A 102 2.50 -4.09 -20.40
CA SER A 102 3.82 -4.58 -20.01
C SER A 102 4.92 -3.58 -20.38
N TYR A 103 4.85 -3.01 -21.59
CA TYR A 103 5.78 -1.97 -22.04
C TYR A 103 5.64 -0.68 -21.23
N GLU A 104 4.40 -0.26 -20.95
CA GLU A 104 4.12 0.97 -20.19
C GLU A 104 4.54 0.89 -18.72
N LEU A 105 4.48 -0.30 -18.12
CA LEU A 105 4.94 -0.54 -16.76
C LEU A 105 6.44 -0.89 -16.69
N GLY A 106 7.10 -1.11 -17.83
CA GLY A 106 8.49 -1.57 -17.89
C GLY A 106 8.67 -2.97 -17.28
N ARG A 107 7.69 -3.86 -17.47
CA ARG A 107 7.63 -5.19 -16.84
C ARG A 107 7.49 -6.28 -17.89
N PRO A 108 8.14 -7.45 -17.74
CA PRO A 108 7.95 -8.58 -18.65
C PRO A 108 6.49 -9.05 -18.69
N LEU A 109 5.99 -9.42 -19.86
CA LEU A 109 4.62 -9.95 -20.01
C LEU A 109 4.34 -11.16 -19.12
N THR A 110 5.35 -11.98 -18.84
CA THR A 110 5.28 -13.14 -17.93
C THR A 110 4.98 -12.74 -16.48
N GLU A 111 5.26 -11.50 -16.09
CA GLU A 111 5.02 -10.93 -14.75
C GLU A 111 3.76 -10.05 -14.71
N MET A 112 3.03 -9.97 -15.82
CA MET A 112 1.79 -9.21 -15.94
C MET A 112 0.55 -10.04 -15.63
N GLY A 113 0.71 -11.31 -15.27
CA GLY A 113 -0.36 -12.19 -14.83
C GLY A 113 -1.48 -12.37 -15.86
N SER A 114 -2.72 -12.53 -15.39
CA SER A 114 -3.86 -12.88 -16.24
C SER A 114 -4.85 -11.73 -16.41
N THR A 115 -5.69 -11.80 -17.45
CA THR A 115 -6.74 -10.83 -17.69
C THR A 115 -7.95 -11.10 -16.80
N ALA A 116 -8.62 -10.04 -16.32
CA ALA A 116 -9.81 -10.13 -15.45
C ALA A 116 -11.09 -10.55 -16.19
N ARG A 117 -11.05 -11.67 -16.95
CA ARG A 117 -12.21 -12.19 -17.70
C ARG A 117 -13.35 -12.56 -16.75
N GLY A 118 -14.55 -12.07 -17.04
CA GLY A 118 -15.79 -12.43 -16.31
C GLY A 118 -16.03 -11.68 -15.00
N ALA A 119 -15.17 -10.72 -14.62
CA ALA A 119 -15.24 -10.00 -13.35
C ALA A 119 -16.58 -9.24 -13.13
N GLY A 120 -17.25 -8.77 -14.19
CA GLY A 120 -18.52 -8.05 -14.08
C GLY A 120 -19.78 -8.90 -14.13
N SER A 121 -19.68 -10.23 -14.21
CA SER A 121 -20.86 -11.12 -14.15
C SER A 121 -21.63 -10.99 -12.83
N SER A 122 -20.95 -10.56 -11.76
CA SER A 122 -21.49 -10.34 -10.42
C SER A 122 -21.49 -8.86 -9.97
N GLY A 123 -21.20 -7.93 -10.88
CA GLY A 123 -21.06 -6.50 -10.58
C GLY A 123 -19.71 -6.06 -9.99
N ALA A 124 -18.73 -6.97 -9.94
CA ALA A 124 -17.33 -6.74 -9.53
C ALA A 124 -17.13 -6.03 -8.18
N THR A 125 -17.99 -6.29 -7.19
CA THR A 125 -17.95 -5.61 -5.88
C THR A 125 -16.56 -5.68 -5.22
N HIS A 126 -15.92 -6.87 -5.23
CA HIS A 126 -14.63 -7.10 -4.61
C HIS A 126 -13.47 -6.36 -5.31
N PRO A 127 -13.24 -6.52 -6.64
CA PRO A 127 -12.24 -5.73 -7.35
C PRO A 127 -12.45 -4.21 -7.21
N MET A 128 -13.69 -3.73 -7.19
CA MET A 128 -13.97 -2.30 -7.00
C MET A 128 -13.59 -1.83 -5.58
N ALA A 129 -13.85 -2.63 -4.55
CA ALA A 129 -13.45 -2.34 -3.19
C ALA A 129 -11.91 -2.32 -3.02
N VAL A 130 -11.22 -3.28 -3.66
CA VAL A 130 -9.75 -3.30 -3.73
C VAL A 130 -9.22 -2.03 -4.40
N ASN A 131 -9.81 -1.63 -5.53
CA ASN A 131 -9.42 -0.40 -6.23
C ASN A 131 -9.63 0.86 -5.38
N GLU A 132 -10.75 0.99 -4.68
CA GLU A 132 -10.98 2.13 -3.77
C GLU A 132 -9.98 2.12 -2.62
N THR A 133 -9.63 0.94 -2.10
CA THR A 133 -8.58 0.78 -1.09
C THR A 133 -7.25 1.29 -1.63
N VAL A 134 -6.85 0.88 -2.84
CA VAL A 134 -5.63 1.36 -3.52
C VAL A 134 -5.66 2.86 -3.75
N ILE A 135 -6.79 3.44 -4.17
CA ILE A 135 -6.93 4.89 -4.38
C ILE A 135 -6.78 5.66 -3.06
N ALA A 136 -7.46 5.22 -1.99
CA ALA A 136 -7.36 5.82 -0.66
C ALA A 136 -5.93 5.77 -0.10
N MET A 137 -5.24 4.69 -0.47
CA MET A 137 -3.85 4.40 -0.16
C MET A 137 -2.85 5.23 -0.99
N LEU A 138 -3.14 5.50 -2.27
CA LEU A 138 -2.31 6.27 -3.20
C LEU A 138 -2.37 7.78 -2.98
N ARG A 139 -3.55 8.31 -2.60
CA ARG A 139 -3.85 9.75 -2.50
C ARG A 139 -3.25 10.59 -3.65
N PRO A 140 -3.62 10.32 -4.93
CA PRO A 140 -3.05 11.00 -6.08
C PRO A 140 -3.22 12.52 -6.02
N LYS A 141 -2.16 13.26 -6.37
CA LYS A 141 -2.06 14.72 -6.20
C LYS A 141 -2.40 15.46 -7.50
N PRO A 142 -3.33 16.44 -7.49
CA PRO A 142 -3.67 17.19 -8.71
C PRO A 142 -2.54 18.12 -9.15
N ASP A 143 -2.31 18.26 -10.47
CA ASP A 143 -1.43 19.28 -11.06
C ASP A 143 -2.14 20.64 -11.10
N LEU A 144 -1.70 21.55 -10.24
CA LEU A 144 -2.29 22.88 -10.09
C LEU A 144 -2.08 23.78 -11.32
N ARG A 145 -1.03 23.54 -12.14
CA ARG A 145 -0.75 24.33 -13.35
C ARG A 145 -1.85 24.14 -14.40
N LEU A 146 -2.45 22.96 -14.39
CA LEU A 146 -3.57 22.61 -15.25
C LEU A 146 -4.89 23.24 -14.78
N LEU A 147 -4.95 23.80 -13.57
CA LEU A 147 -6.14 24.41 -12.97
C LEU A 147 -6.12 25.94 -12.98
N THR A 148 -5.18 26.58 -13.69
CA THR A 148 -5.01 28.04 -13.70
C THR A 148 -6.24 28.84 -14.15
N GLY A 149 -7.09 28.26 -15.01
CA GLY A 149 -8.35 28.87 -15.47
C GLY A 149 -9.60 28.50 -14.66
N GLU A 150 -9.49 27.64 -13.65
CA GLU A 150 -10.65 27.12 -12.89
C GLU A 150 -11.09 28.10 -11.78
N PRO A 151 -12.33 27.96 -11.24
CA PRO A 151 -12.83 28.77 -10.13
C PRO A 151 -11.94 28.72 -8.87
N ALA A 152 -11.98 29.77 -8.06
CA ALA A 152 -11.17 29.89 -6.84
C ALA A 152 -11.43 28.74 -5.84
N GLU A 153 -12.68 28.32 -5.68
CA GLU A 153 -13.05 27.20 -4.81
C GLU A 153 -12.45 25.87 -5.29
N ALA A 154 -12.47 25.61 -6.60
CA ALA A 154 -11.89 24.42 -7.20
C ALA A 154 -10.37 24.39 -7.03
N LYS A 155 -9.73 25.55 -7.18
CA LYS A 155 -8.30 25.73 -6.90
C LYS A 155 -7.98 25.50 -5.43
N ALA A 156 -8.80 26.01 -4.51
CA ALA A 156 -8.62 25.80 -3.07
C ALA A 156 -8.79 24.33 -2.68
N ALA A 157 -9.78 23.63 -3.23
CA ALA A 157 -9.97 22.20 -2.99
C ALA A 157 -8.82 21.35 -3.57
N ALA A 158 -8.31 21.72 -4.75
CA ALA A 158 -7.14 21.08 -5.33
C ALA A 158 -5.88 21.34 -4.49
N GLN A 159 -5.71 22.58 -4.00
CA GLN A 159 -4.64 22.96 -3.09
C GLN A 159 -4.71 22.16 -1.79
N ALA A 160 -5.88 22.05 -1.16
CA ALA A 160 -6.06 21.24 0.05
C ALA A 160 -5.70 19.75 -0.18
N ALA A 161 -6.02 19.20 -1.36
CA ALA A 161 -5.62 17.85 -1.72
C ALA A 161 -4.11 17.72 -1.94
N VAL A 162 -3.45 18.77 -2.46
CA VAL A 162 -1.98 18.87 -2.51
C VAL A 162 -1.38 18.92 -1.11
N ASP A 163 -1.98 19.70 -0.21
CA ASP A 163 -1.51 19.92 1.16
C ASP A 163 -1.75 18.73 2.11
N ALA A 164 -2.71 17.85 1.80
CA ALA A 164 -3.00 16.66 2.60
C ALA A 164 -1.77 15.72 2.73
N PRO A 165 -1.67 14.88 3.78
CA PRO A 165 -0.54 13.95 3.90
C PRO A 165 -0.44 13.04 2.68
N ALA A 166 0.80 12.85 2.20
CA ALA A 166 1.09 12.03 1.03
C ALA A 166 0.48 10.63 1.17
N GLY A 167 0.04 10.06 0.04
CA GLY A 167 -0.27 8.64 -0.02
C GLY A 167 1.02 7.81 -0.04
N ILE A 168 0.87 6.51 -0.06
CA ILE A 168 2.00 5.58 0.04
C ILE A 168 2.21 4.91 -1.32
N GLY A 169 3.34 5.20 -1.97
CA GLY A 169 3.75 4.58 -3.23
C GLY A 169 3.03 5.12 -4.48
N ALA A 170 3.47 4.65 -5.66
CA ALA A 170 2.86 4.95 -6.96
C ALA A 170 1.99 3.78 -7.43
N ILE A 171 1.14 3.96 -8.46
CA ILE A 171 0.26 2.87 -8.95
C ILE A 171 1.05 1.61 -9.34
N ALA A 172 2.20 1.79 -10.01
CA ALA A 172 3.10 0.68 -10.35
C ALA A 172 3.59 -0.09 -9.12
N SER A 173 3.71 0.56 -7.96
CA SER A 173 4.12 -0.08 -6.71
C SER A 173 3.08 -1.07 -6.18
N TYR A 174 1.83 -1.05 -6.64
CA TYR A 174 0.76 -1.99 -6.27
C TYR A 174 0.62 -3.14 -7.27
N ALA A 175 1.53 -3.26 -8.23
CA ALA A 175 1.63 -4.47 -9.04
C ALA A 175 1.84 -5.67 -8.10
N THR A 176 0.91 -6.61 -8.11
CA THR A 176 0.90 -7.76 -7.18
C THR A 176 1.54 -9.02 -7.74
N GLU A 177 2.08 -8.99 -8.95
CA GLU A 177 2.52 -10.20 -9.65
C GLU A 177 4.04 -10.17 -9.85
N VAL A 178 4.80 -10.49 -8.79
CA VAL A 178 6.12 -11.10 -9.00
C VAL A 178 5.88 -12.59 -8.82
N PRO A 179 5.65 -13.37 -9.90
CA PRO A 179 5.63 -14.81 -9.77
C PRO A 179 7.04 -15.26 -9.42
N LEU A 180 7.28 -15.57 -8.14
CA LEU A 180 8.36 -16.48 -7.76
C LEU A 180 7.84 -17.89 -8.01
N PRO A 181 8.28 -18.61 -9.06
CA PRO A 181 7.88 -19.99 -9.23
C PRO A 181 8.51 -20.81 -8.10
N ALA A 182 7.71 -21.20 -7.10
CA ALA A 182 8.11 -22.19 -6.11
C ALA A 182 8.37 -23.56 -6.77
N THR A 183 7.78 -23.81 -7.95
CA THR A 183 8.13 -24.91 -8.87
C THR A 183 7.93 -24.49 -10.34
N GLY A 184 8.71 -25.09 -11.25
CA GLY A 184 8.69 -24.83 -12.70
C GLY A 184 9.74 -23.81 -13.17
N THR A 185 9.66 -23.40 -14.44
CA THR A 185 10.57 -22.42 -15.03
C THR A 185 9.86 -21.11 -15.33
N TRP A 186 10.62 -20.02 -15.51
CA TRP A 186 10.11 -18.69 -15.83
C TRP A 186 9.21 -18.63 -17.09
N GLY A 187 9.41 -19.53 -18.05
CA GLY A 187 8.61 -19.63 -19.27
C GLY A 187 7.50 -20.70 -19.25
N ALA A 188 7.50 -21.56 -18.22
CA ALA A 188 6.52 -22.62 -18.03
C ALA A 188 6.40 -22.91 -16.52
N PRO A 189 5.64 -22.09 -15.78
CA PRO A 189 5.45 -22.30 -14.35
C PRO A 189 4.72 -23.62 -14.11
N GLY A 190 5.19 -24.39 -13.13
CA GLY A 190 4.62 -25.69 -12.80
C GLY A 190 3.19 -25.51 -12.29
N LYS A 191 2.27 -26.39 -12.68
CA LYS A 191 0.94 -26.45 -12.05
C LYS A 191 1.13 -26.96 -10.62
N GLY A 192 1.15 -26.03 -9.67
CA GLY A 192 1.33 -26.36 -8.25
C GLY A 192 1.71 -25.20 -7.33
N GLY A 193 1.90 -23.97 -7.82
CA GLY A 193 2.16 -22.82 -6.95
C GLY A 193 0.89 -22.03 -6.65
N ALA A 194 0.08 -22.44 -5.66
CA ALA A 194 -0.56 -21.40 -4.87
C ALA A 194 0.58 -20.66 -4.13
N GLN A 195 0.47 -19.34 -4.00
CA GLN A 195 1.08 -18.52 -2.93
C GLN A 195 2.23 -17.55 -3.22
N ALA A 196 2.77 -17.35 -4.43
CA ALA A 196 3.69 -16.20 -4.65
C ALA A 196 2.93 -14.86 -4.56
N ASP A 197 1.82 -14.74 -5.31
CA ASP A 197 0.95 -13.55 -5.29
C ASP A 197 0.27 -13.36 -3.93
N ILE A 198 -0.11 -14.46 -3.26
CA ILE A 198 -0.74 -14.41 -1.94
C ILE A 198 0.29 -13.98 -0.88
N ALA A 199 1.49 -14.58 -0.86
CA ALA A 199 2.56 -14.15 0.06
C ALA A 199 2.93 -12.69 -0.17
N GLY A 200 3.04 -12.25 -1.43
CA GLY A 200 3.27 -10.85 -1.78
C GLY A 200 2.18 -9.91 -1.26
N LYS A 201 0.90 -10.30 -1.37
CA LYS A 201 -0.23 -9.54 -0.82
C LYS A 201 -0.19 -9.47 0.71
N VAL A 202 0.09 -10.58 1.39
CA VAL A 202 0.18 -10.66 2.85
C VAL A 202 1.33 -9.81 3.39
N ILE A 203 2.54 -9.97 2.84
CA ILE A 203 3.73 -9.19 3.24
C ILE A 203 3.47 -7.71 3.02
N ARG A 204 2.96 -7.33 1.85
CA ARG A 204 2.66 -5.93 1.52
C ARG A 204 1.63 -5.33 2.46
N ALA A 205 0.52 -6.03 2.73
CA ALA A 205 -0.52 -5.54 3.63
C ALA A 205 0.04 -5.33 5.05
N SER A 206 0.85 -6.27 5.53
CA SER A 206 1.43 -6.24 6.88
C SER A 206 2.47 -5.13 7.03
N LEU A 207 3.51 -5.13 6.17
CA LEU A 207 4.60 -4.15 6.22
C LEU A 207 4.10 -2.72 6.04
N ARG A 208 3.15 -2.52 5.14
CA ARG A 208 2.57 -1.21 4.89
C ARG A 208 1.75 -0.71 6.08
N THR A 209 0.97 -1.59 6.71
CA THR A 209 0.18 -1.26 7.90
C THR A 209 1.12 -0.83 9.03
N ALA A 210 2.14 -1.65 9.33
CA ALA A 210 3.14 -1.33 10.34
C ALA A 210 3.87 0.00 10.05
N SER A 211 4.32 0.20 8.81
CA SER A 211 5.01 1.43 8.40
C SER A 211 4.13 2.68 8.55
N THR A 212 2.83 2.54 8.26
CA THR A 212 1.85 3.62 8.41
C THR A 212 1.67 4.00 9.87
N ILE A 213 1.52 3.02 10.76
CA ILE A 213 1.35 3.24 12.20
C ILE A 213 2.62 3.88 12.79
N ILE A 214 3.80 3.35 12.43
CA ILE A 214 5.10 3.91 12.85
C ILE A 214 5.20 5.40 12.46
N LYS A 215 4.92 5.72 11.18
CA LYS A 215 4.98 7.11 10.70
C LYS A 215 3.96 8.02 11.37
N ARG A 216 2.75 7.54 11.64
CA ARG A 216 1.69 8.32 12.31
C ARG A 216 2.06 8.72 13.74
N GLN A 217 2.79 7.86 14.45
CA GLN A 217 3.22 8.11 15.83
C GLN A 217 4.58 8.84 15.92
N GLY A 218 5.04 9.46 14.82
CA GLY A 218 6.27 10.25 14.79
C GLY A 218 7.56 9.44 14.62
N GLY A 219 7.46 8.15 14.31
CA GLY A 219 8.61 7.31 14.00
C GLY A 219 9.09 7.48 12.56
N GLU A 220 10.39 7.26 12.35
CA GLU A 220 11.03 7.30 11.04
C GLU A 220 11.35 5.89 10.54
N ILE A 221 10.97 5.58 9.29
CA ILE A 221 11.29 4.29 8.65
C ILE A 221 12.75 4.32 8.18
N ARG A 222 13.53 3.31 8.55
CA ARG A 222 14.93 3.20 8.17
C ARG A 222 15.18 2.22 7.04
N SER A 223 14.65 1.01 7.18
CA SER A 223 14.88 -0.05 6.21
C SER A 223 13.72 -1.04 6.20
N TYR A 224 13.64 -1.76 5.09
CA TYR A 224 12.86 -2.98 4.97
C TYR A 224 13.84 -4.11 4.73
N ASP A 225 13.67 -5.22 5.43
CA ASP A 225 14.52 -6.41 5.31
C ASP A 225 13.62 -7.64 5.24
N GLY A 226 13.39 -8.15 4.02
CA GLY A 226 12.43 -9.22 3.76
C GLY A 226 11.01 -8.82 4.15
N ASP A 227 10.45 -9.52 5.14
CA ASP A 227 9.14 -9.27 5.74
C ASP A 227 9.19 -8.36 6.99
N ARG A 228 10.34 -7.71 7.25
CA ARG A 228 10.54 -6.80 8.39
C ARG A 228 10.61 -5.34 7.96
N VAL A 229 10.17 -4.45 8.86
CA VAL A 229 10.34 -3.00 8.75
C VAL A 229 10.97 -2.45 10.03
N MET A 230 11.96 -1.58 9.86
CA MET A 230 12.65 -0.92 10.97
C MET A 230 12.17 0.52 11.13
N GLY A 231 11.63 0.84 12.31
CA GLY A 231 11.27 2.19 12.73
C GLY A 231 12.21 2.73 13.81
N ILE A 232 12.50 4.04 13.79
CA ILE A 232 13.27 4.74 14.83
C ILE A 232 12.44 5.86 15.43
N PHE A 233 12.40 5.92 16.77
CA PHE A 233 11.75 6.97 17.54
C PHE A 233 12.80 7.73 18.36
N ILE A 234 12.72 9.06 18.35
CA ILE A 234 13.60 9.97 19.09
C ILE A 234 12.73 10.94 19.89
N GLY A 235 13.23 11.40 21.03
CA GLY A 235 12.53 12.34 21.92
C GLY A 235 12.29 11.79 23.32
N ASN A 236 11.54 12.57 24.11
CA ASN A 236 11.31 12.28 25.53
C ASN A 236 10.23 11.19 25.73
N SER A 237 9.18 11.20 24.92
CA SER A 237 8.08 10.22 24.97
C SER A 237 8.34 8.94 24.17
N LYS A 238 9.48 8.84 23.48
CA LYS A 238 9.79 7.78 22.50
C LYS A 238 9.46 6.35 22.96
N ASN A 239 9.75 6.03 24.23
CA ASN A 239 9.54 4.69 24.78
C ASN A 239 8.04 4.37 24.95
N SER A 240 7.26 5.35 25.40
CA SER A 240 5.82 5.20 25.56
C SER A 240 5.09 5.18 24.22
N ASP A 241 5.54 6.01 23.26
CA ASP A 241 4.96 6.10 21.92
C ASP A 241 5.24 4.84 21.11
N VAL A 242 6.48 4.34 21.13
CA VAL A 242 6.82 3.11 20.40
C VAL A 242 6.16 1.87 21.04
N ALA A 243 5.99 1.85 22.37
CA ALA A 243 5.23 0.79 23.03
C ALA A 243 3.76 0.78 22.57
N LYS A 244 3.13 1.95 22.49
CA LYS A 244 1.80 2.13 21.88
C LYS A 244 1.75 1.60 20.45
N VAL A 245 2.75 1.93 19.63
CA VAL A 245 2.88 1.44 18.25
C VAL A 245 2.91 -0.08 18.19
N GLY A 246 3.65 -0.77 19.06
CA GLY A 246 3.67 -2.23 19.11
C GLY A 246 2.29 -2.84 19.37
N LEU A 247 1.58 -2.32 20.37
CA LEU A 247 0.21 -2.76 20.69
C LEU A 247 -0.80 -2.41 19.58
N GLN A 248 -0.58 -1.29 18.88
CA GLN A 248 -1.37 -0.87 17.72
C GLN A 248 -1.16 -1.74 16.49
N ILE A 249 0.08 -2.15 16.22
CA ILE A 249 0.39 -3.10 15.15
C ILE A 249 -0.26 -4.44 15.47
N HIS A 250 -0.21 -4.90 16.72
CA HIS A 250 -0.90 -6.12 17.13
C HIS A 250 -2.40 -6.05 16.80
N TYR A 251 -3.09 -5.00 17.25
CA TYR A 251 -4.51 -4.79 16.92
C TYR A 251 -4.76 -4.75 15.41
N ALA A 252 -3.97 -3.95 14.68
CA ALA A 252 -4.19 -3.75 13.26
C ALA A 252 -3.98 -5.05 12.47
N ILE A 253 -3.02 -5.88 12.87
CA ILE A 253 -2.82 -7.18 12.21
C ILE A 253 -3.97 -8.13 12.52
N ASP A 254 -4.40 -8.21 13.77
CA ASP A 254 -5.41 -9.18 14.20
C ASP A 254 -6.85 -8.81 13.79
N GLU A 255 -7.20 -7.54 13.88
CA GLU A 255 -8.58 -7.07 13.67
C GLU A 255 -8.82 -6.51 12.26
N ILE A 256 -7.79 -5.90 11.65
CA ILE A 256 -7.94 -5.23 10.35
C ILE A 256 -7.36 -6.10 9.23
N VAL A 257 -6.06 -6.39 9.28
CA VAL A 257 -5.36 -7.08 8.20
C VAL A 257 -5.82 -8.52 8.08
N LYS A 258 -5.88 -9.28 9.17
CA LYS A 258 -6.36 -10.67 9.18
C LYS A 258 -7.81 -10.78 8.74
N SER A 259 -8.69 -9.90 9.23
CA SER A 259 -10.09 -9.84 8.80
C SER A 259 -10.21 -9.57 7.31
N ALA A 260 -9.51 -8.56 6.80
CA ALA A 260 -9.49 -8.24 5.38
C ALA A 260 -8.91 -9.39 4.55
N LEU A 261 -7.78 -9.97 4.97
CA LEU A 261 -7.16 -11.11 4.29
C LEU A 261 -8.08 -12.33 4.23
N TYR A 262 -8.80 -12.65 5.30
CA TYR A 262 -9.74 -13.79 5.30
C TYR A 262 -11.02 -13.54 4.52
N ALA A 263 -11.53 -12.31 4.51
CA ALA A 263 -12.69 -11.96 3.71
C ALA A 263 -12.37 -12.00 2.21
N GLU A 264 -11.19 -11.50 1.85
CA GLU A 264 -10.76 -11.27 0.48
C GLU A 264 -10.02 -12.49 -0.12
N LEU A 265 -9.38 -13.32 0.72
CA LEU A 265 -8.67 -14.56 0.38
C LEU A 265 -9.06 -15.71 1.34
N PRO A 266 -10.29 -16.27 1.24
CA PRO A 266 -10.78 -17.31 2.14
C PRO A 266 -9.92 -18.57 2.21
N GLU A 267 -9.13 -18.84 1.17
CA GLU A 267 -8.17 -19.94 1.09
C GLU A 267 -7.05 -19.86 2.14
N LEU A 268 -6.73 -18.66 2.64
CA LEU A 268 -5.80 -18.51 3.76
C LEU A 268 -6.40 -19.10 5.03
N LYS A 269 -7.67 -18.83 5.27
CA LYS A 269 -8.40 -19.32 6.44
C LYS A 269 -8.63 -20.83 6.36
N SER A 270 -9.06 -21.34 5.21
CA SER A 270 -9.28 -22.79 5.04
C SER A 270 -7.97 -23.58 5.01
N GLY A 271 -6.87 -22.96 4.55
CA GLY A 271 -5.52 -23.52 4.62
C GLY A 271 -4.85 -23.42 5.99
N GLY A 272 -5.51 -22.84 6.99
CA GLY A 272 -4.99 -22.71 8.36
C GLY A 272 -3.86 -21.68 8.51
N PHE A 273 -3.66 -20.80 7.52
CA PHE A 273 -2.68 -19.72 7.62
C PHE A 273 -3.19 -18.62 8.55
N VAL A 274 -2.39 -18.27 9.56
CA VAL A 274 -2.69 -17.19 10.49
C VAL A 274 -1.69 -16.05 10.26
N PRO A 275 -2.12 -14.89 9.72
CA PRO A 275 -1.29 -13.70 9.62
C PRO A 275 -0.94 -13.19 11.01
N GLU A 276 0.35 -13.08 11.29
CA GLU A 276 0.87 -12.64 12.57
C GLU A 276 2.09 -11.74 12.36
N MET A 277 2.24 -10.73 13.21
CA MET A 277 3.41 -9.85 13.19
C MET A 277 3.94 -9.70 14.62
N CYS A 278 5.26 -9.78 14.75
CA CYS A 278 5.96 -9.62 16.02
C CYS A 278 6.74 -8.30 16.00
N VAL A 279 6.68 -7.56 17.10
CA VAL A 279 7.33 -6.26 17.26
C VAL A 279 8.36 -6.35 18.37
N GLY A 280 9.61 -6.07 18.03
CA GLY A 280 10.72 -5.95 18.97
C GLY A 280 11.16 -4.51 19.15
N ILE A 281 11.29 -4.05 20.40
CA ILE A 281 11.59 -2.67 20.73
C ILE A 281 12.74 -2.62 21.75
N ALA A 282 13.75 -1.82 21.44
CA ALA A 282 14.84 -1.53 22.35
C ALA A 282 15.14 -0.03 22.37
N SER A 283 15.59 0.46 23.52
CA SER A 283 16.05 1.84 23.70
C SER A 283 17.55 1.82 23.98
N GLY A 284 18.26 2.85 23.54
CA GLY A 284 19.69 2.99 23.78
C GLY A 284 20.34 3.94 22.79
N GLU A 285 21.61 4.21 23.02
CA GLU A 285 22.42 5.00 22.11
C GLU A 285 22.70 4.21 20.82
N ALA A 286 22.53 4.88 19.68
CA ALA A 286 22.83 4.35 18.37
C ALA A 286 23.52 5.42 17.54
N PHE A 287 24.63 5.03 16.90
CA PHE A 287 25.33 5.85 15.94
C PHE A 287 24.73 5.60 14.55
N ILE A 288 24.31 6.67 13.88
CA ILE A 288 23.84 6.58 12.50
C ILE A 288 24.98 7.02 11.59
N ALA A 289 25.52 6.08 10.83
CA ALA A 289 26.53 6.33 9.83
C ALA A 289 25.91 6.31 8.44
N ARG A 290 26.38 7.17 7.54
CA ARG A 290 26.12 7.01 6.10
C ARG A 290 27.19 6.08 5.55
N ALA A 291 26.81 4.89 5.11
CA ALA A 291 27.71 3.92 4.51
C ALA A 291 27.24 3.56 3.10
N GLY A 292 28.16 3.62 2.13
CA GLY A 292 27.88 3.22 0.75
C GLY A 292 28.94 3.73 -0.22
N VAL A 293 28.74 3.40 -1.50
CA VAL A 293 29.66 3.72 -2.60
C VAL A 293 29.27 5.08 -3.19
N ARG A 294 30.15 5.74 -3.94
CA ARG A 294 29.84 7.02 -4.61
C ARG A 294 28.51 6.88 -5.37
N ASP A 295 27.57 7.78 -5.09
CA ASP A 295 26.22 7.84 -5.66
C ASP A 295 25.21 6.76 -5.20
N SER A 296 25.53 5.95 -4.18
CA SER A 296 24.60 5.06 -3.48
C SER A 296 24.99 4.90 -2.00
N SER A 297 24.33 5.64 -1.11
CA SER A 297 24.63 5.62 0.33
C SER A 297 23.40 5.31 1.16
N ASP A 298 23.48 4.27 1.99
CA ASP A 298 22.46 3.91 2.96
C ASP A 298 22.84 4.41 4.37
N LEU A 299 21.83 4.54 5.23
CA LEU A 299 22.03 4.84 6.64
C LEU A 299 22.15 3.53 7.41
N VAL A 300 23.32 3.28 7.99
CA VAL A 300 23.57 2.14 8.85
C VAL A 300 23.43 2.57 10.30
N SER A 301 22.57 1.86 11.03
CA SER A 301 22.40 2.06 12.47
C SER A 301 23.35 1.13 13.23
N ILE A 302 24.34 1.69 13.91
CA ILE A 302 25.35 0.97 14.68
C ILE A 302 25.03 1.18 16.16
N GLY A 303 24.73 0.10 16.88
CA GLY A 303 24.47 0.15 18.32
C GLY A 303 23.81 -1.11 18.84
N ARG A 304 23.72 -1.22 20.17
CA ARG A 304 23.07 -2.37 20.83
C ARG A 304 21.56 -2.38 20.56
N ALA A 305 20.91 -1.21 20.65
CA ALA A 305 19.46 -1.08 20.50
C ALA A 305 18.91 -1.65 19.17
N PRO A 306 19.38 -1.26 17.97
CA PRO A 306 18.85 -1.81 16.71
C PRO A 306 19.02 -3.33 16.59
N ASN A 307 20.16 -3.86 17.03
CA ASN A 307 20.43 -5.31 17.01
C ASN A 307 19.54 -6.09 17.99
N VAL A 308 19.32 -5.56 19.19
CA VAL A 308 18.44 -6.18 20.19
C VAL A 308 16.99 -6.12 19.70
N ALA A 309 16.52 -4.97 19.20
CA ALA A 309 15.17 -4.82 18.65
C ALA A 309 14.88 -5.82 17.52
N ALA A 310 15.83 -6.00 16.59
CA ALA A 310 15.70 -7.00 15.52
C ALA A 310 15.55 -8.42 16.09
N LYS A 311 16.42 -8.83 17.03
CA LYS A 311 16.34 -10.15 17.66
C LYS A 311 15.05 -10.35 18.46
N LEU A 312 14.55 -9.30 19.12
CA LEU A 312 13.25 -9.33 19.80
C LEU A 312 12.10 -9.55 18.82
N SER A 313 12.15 -8.94 17.63
CA SER A 313 11.13 -9.13 16.59
C SER A 313 11.11 -10.56 16.00
N ASP A 314 12.19 -11.31 16.17
CA ASP A 314 12.30 -12.70 15.72
C ASP A 314 11.76 -13.70 16.76
N ILE A 315 11.40 -13.25 17.98
CA ILE A 315 10.82 -14.12 19.00
C ILE A 315 9.48 -14.69 18.50
N ARG A 316 9.30 -16.00 18.66
CA ARG A 316 8.06 -16.72 18.39
C ARG A 316 7.71 -17.55 19.61
N GLU A 317 6.59 -17.23 20.25
CA GLU A 317 6.06 -17.97 21.41
C GLU A 317 4.65 -18.49 21.10
N PRO A 318 4.54 -19.66 20.45
CA PRO A 318 3.24 -20.22 20.09
C PRO A 318 2.34 -20.42 21.31
N GLY A 319 1.05 -20.09 21.16
CA GLY A 319 0.03 -20.37 22.18
C GLY A 319 -0.14 -19.32 23.29
N TYR A 320 0.75 -18.33 23.39
CA TYR A 320 0.68 -17.32 24.46
C TYR A 320 0.20 -15.93 24.02
N GLY A 321 0.06 -15.69 22.71
CA GLY A 321 -0.48 -14.43 22.17
C GLY A 321 0.42 -13.21 22.34
N TYR A 322 1.66 -13.36 22.80
CA TYR A 322 2.60 -12.25 22.94
C TYR A 322 3.13 -11.78 21.58
N ARG A 323 2.88 -10.50 21.25
CA ARG A 323 3.26 -9.90 19.94
C ARG A 323 4.20 -8.71 20.06
N THR A 324 4.32 -8.11 21.24
CA THR A 324 5.20 -6.96 21.46
C THR A 324 6.19 -7.29 22.56
N TYR A 325 7.47 -7.14 22.25
CA TYR A 325 8.59 -7.43 23.15
C TYR A 325 9.44 -6.17 23.29
N ILE A 326 9.68 -5.77 24.54
CA ILE A 326 10.43 -4.57 24.86
C ILE A 326 11.56 -4.89 25.84
N THR A 327 12.71 -4.24 25.69
CA THR A 327 13.79 -4.33 26.69
C THR A 327 13.37 -3.74 28.04
N ALA A 328 14.02 -4.15 29.13
CA ALA A 328 13.81 -3.55 30.46
C ALA A 328 13.97 -2.02 30.49
N ASP A 329 14.91 -1.48 29.69
CA ASP A 329 15.09 -0.04 29.56
C ASP A 329 13.82 0.64 29.04
N VAL A 330 13.22 0.12 27.97
CA VAL A 330 11.96 0.66 27.43
C VAL A 330 10.87 0.62 28.50
N TYR A 331 10.71 -0.52 29.19
CA TYR A 331 9.69 -0.70 30.22
C TYR A 331 9.85 0.27 31.39
N GLY A 332 11.09 0.49 31.85
CA GLY A 332 11.40 1.42 32.94
C GLY A 332 11.06 2.88 32.63
N TRP A 333 10.95 3.23 31.34
CA TRP A 333 10.61 4.57 30.84
C TRP A 333 9.20 4.67 30.24
N LEU A 334 8.32 3.68 30.48
CA LEU A 334 6.91 3.80 30.13
C LEU A 334 6.19 4.72 31.10
N ASN A 335 5.35 5.59 30.57
CA ASN A 335 4.33 6.25 31.37
C ASN A 335 3.24 5.26 31.79
N GLU A 336 2.41 5.66 32.77
CA GLU A 336 1.37 4.78 33.32
C GLU A 336 0.40 4.30 32.25
N ASP A 337 -0.03 5.18 31.33
CA ASP A 337 -0.97 4.82 30.26
C ASP A 337 -0.42 3.72 29.36
N SER A 338 0.86 3.77 28.97
CA SER A 338 1.52 2.75 28.14
C SER A 338 1.88 1.49 28.92
N LYS A 339 1.72 1.50 30.25
CA LYS A 339 2.08 0.39 31.14
C LYS A 339 0.87 -0.38 31.64
N LEU A 340 -0.21 0.31 31.96
CA LEU A 340 -1.38 -0.25 32.65
C LEU A 340 -2.62 -0.24 31.77
N CYS A 341 -3.40 -1.32 31.83
CA CYS A 341 -4.76 -1.38 31.32
C CYS A 341 -5.71 -1.66 32.50
N LYS A 342 -6.55 -0.69 32.83
CA LYS A 342 -7.49 -0.77 33.97
C LYS A 342 -6.79 -1.14 35.29
N GLY A 343 -5.61 -0.56 35.51
CA GLY A 343 -4.79 -0.81 36.71
C GLY A 343 -4.00 -2.12 36.68
N VAL A 344 -4.11 -2.94 35.63
CA VAL A 344 -3.34 -4.18 35.45
C VAL A 344 -2.15 -3.91 34.53
N ASP A 345 -0.95 -4.34 34.93
CA ASP A 345 0.24 -4.22 34.08
C ASP A 345 0.08 -5.06 32.81
N MET A 346 0.26 -4.41 31.65
CA MET A 346 0.14 -5.05 30.34
C MET A 346 1.37 -5.89 29.98
N TRP A 347 2.44 -5.82 30.76
CA TRP A 347 3.77 -6.32 30.42
C TRP A 347 4.24 -7.39 31.41
N ASN A 348 4.52 -8.58 30.89
CA ASN A 348 5.04 -9.69 31.67
C ASN A 348 6.55 -9.77 31.51
N SER A 349 7.28 -9.84 32.63
CA SER A 349 8.74 -10.05 32.62
C SER A 349 9.08 -11.45 32.08
N TYR A 350 10.11 -11.52 31.25
CA TYR A 350 10.61 -12.74 30.65
C TYR A 350 12.13 -12.64 30.45
N ARG A 351 12.86 -13.76 30.59
CA ARG A 351 14.32 -13.77 30.49
C ARG A 351 14.83 -14.78 29.46
N PRO A 352 14.73 -14.48 28.16
CA PRO A 352 15.28 -15.33 27.11
C PRO A 352 16.78 -15.07 26.88
N GLN A 353 17.40 -15.99 26.13
CA GLN A 353 18.71 -15.76 25.55
C GLN A 353 18.56 -15.01 24.22
N ILE A 354 19.14 -13.81 24.13
CA ILE A 354 19.09 -12.94 22.95
C ILE A 354 20.51 -12.71 22.46
N GLY A 355 20.84 -13.27 21.30
CA GLY A 355 22.18 -13.13 20.72
C GLY A 355 23.31 -13.62 21.61
N GLY A 356 23.06 -14.69 22.38
CA GLY A 356 24.03 -15.31 23.30
C GLY A 356 23.95 -14.81 24.74
N GLU A 357 23.27 -13.69 25.02
CA GLU A 357 23.18 -13.08 26.35
C GLU A 357 21.80 -13.32 26.99
N TRP A 358 21.76 -13.62 28.29
CA TRP A 358 20.51 -13.70 29.06
C TRP A 358 20.04 -12.30 29.45
N MET A 359 18.96 -11.84 28.83
CA MET A 359 18.45 -10.48 29.02
C MET A 359 17.06 -10.49 29.66
N THR A 360 16.81 -9.59 30.61
CA THR A 360 15.45 -9.33 31.09
C THR A 360 14.73 -8.46 30.06
N ILE A 361 13.60 -8.97 29.59
CA ILE A 361 12.70 -8.29 28.66
C ILE A 361 11.28 -8.34 29.20
N TYR A 362 10.41 -7.55 28.59
CA TYR A 362 8.99 -7.53 28.89
C TYR A 362 8.22 -7.85 27.62
N ARG A 363 7.13 -8.60 27.75
CA ARG A 363 6.29 -9.02 26.63
C ARG A 363 4.83 -8.72 26.91
N SER A 364 4.09 -8.35 25.88
CA SER A 364 2.66 -8.04 25.98
C SER A 364 1.83 -8.76 24.92
N SER A 365 0.71 -9.31 25.37
CA SER A 365 -0.38 -9.86 24.55
C SER A 365 -1.54 -8.86 24.41
N TYR A 366 -1.42 -7.68 25.02
CA TYR A 366 -2.39 -6.60 24.86
C TYR A 366 -2.31 -6.00 23.45
N TRP A 367 -3.35 -5.26 23.09
CA TRP A 367 -3.46 -4.55 21.82
C TRP A 367 -4.16 -3.20 22.04
N TRP A 368 -3.98 -2.27 21.10
CA TRP A 368 -4.63 -0.96 21.11
C TRP A 368 -5.18 -0.59 19.74
N SER A 369 -6.38 -0.02 19.68
CA SER A 369 -6.95 0.42 18.41
C SER A 369 -6.12 1.53 17.74
N VAL A 370 -6.08 1.52 16.40
CA VAL A 370 -5.37 2.50 15.54
C VAL A 370 -6.21 3.70 15.13
#